data_AF-A0A1I6Z1W7-F1
#
_entry.id   AF-A0A1I6Z1W7-F1
#
_cell.length_a   1.000
_cell.length_b   1.000
_cell.length_c   1.000
_cell.angle_alpha   90.00
_cell.angle_beta   90.00
_cell.angle_gamma   90.00
#
_symmetry.space_group_name_H-M   'P 1'
#
loop_
_entity.id
_entity.type
_entity.pdbx_description
1 polymer ?
#
loop_
_entity_poly.entity_id
_entity_poly.type
_entity_poly.pdbx_seq_one_letter_code
_entity_poly.pdbx_strand_id
1 'polypeptide(L)'
;MNRSERIDSWNSLDAAFAKRENPSMPKEQAGPLHLRRVDPTQNMRRFYTLTIQPTLFGGSSLIRHWGRIGTNGQSMMETFDASEDADGALARLERTKRRKGYLDAGCNGAG
;
A
#
# COMPACT_ATOMS: atom_id res chain seq x y z
N MET A 1 6.01 -26.89 -38.11
CA MET A 1 5.48 -25.51 -38.20
C MET A 1 4.21 -25.44 -37.38
N ASN A 2 4.11 -24.48 -36.45
CA ASN A 2 2.94 -23.64 -36.14
C ASN A 2 3.39 -22.63 -35.08
N ARG A 3 3.21 -21.34 -35.38
CA ARG A 3 3.85 -20.16 -34.76
C ARG A 3 2.75 -19.13 -34.47
N SER A 4 2.95 -18.28 -33.43
CA SER A 4 2.21 -17.03 -33.02
C SER A 4 0.76 -17.17 -32.49
N GLU A 5 0.22 -16.42 -31.50
CA GLU A 5 0.65 -15.29 -30.65
C GLU A 5 -0.28 -15.08 -29.40
N ARG A 6 0.10 -14.14 -28.51
CA ARG A 6 -0.45 -13.71 -27.19
C ARG A 6 -1.98 -13.44 -27.09
N ILE A 7 -2.57 -13.64 -25.90
CA ILE A 7 -3.11 -12.62 -24.95
C ILE A 7 -3.66 -13.29 -23.66
N ASP A 8 -3.75 -12.47 -22.62
CA ASP A 8 -3.54 -12.64 -21.18
C ASP A 8 -4.58 -13.38 -20.33
N SER A 9 -4.04 -13.95 -19.24
CA SER A 9 -4.74 -14.49 -18.09
C SER A 9 -5.25 -13.36 -17.19
N TRP A 10 -6.58 -13.28 -17.00
CA TRP A 10 -7.25 -12.48 -15.97
C TRP A 10 -8.29 -13.35 -15.28
N ASN A 11 -7.86 -14.12 -14.29
CA ASN A 11 -8.79 -14.85 -13.43
C ASN A 11 -9.44 -13.87 -12.44
N SER A 12 -10.43 -13.14 -12.96
CA SER A 12 -11.32 -12.25 -12.20
C SER A 12 -12.21 -13.11 -11.32
N LEU A 13 -11.92 -13.17 -10.02
CA LEU A 13 -12.87 -13.73 -9.04
C LEU A 13 -13.82 -12.62 -8.62
N ASP A 14 -15.07 -12.79 -9.03
CA ASP A 14 -16.26 -12.07 -8.61
C ASP A 14 -16.32 -11.89 -7.09
N ALA A 15 -16.42 -10.64 -6.66
CA ALA A 15 -17.06 -10.29 -5.39
C ALA A 15 -18.01 -9.12 -5.67
N ALA A 16 -19.29 -9.46 -5.69
CA ALA A 16 -20.42 -8.61 -6.03
C ALA A 16 -20.35 -7.22 -5.38
N PHE A 17 -20.35 -6.19 -6.24
CA PHE A 17 -20.76 -4.83 -5.90
C PHE A 17 -22.26 -4.83 -5.57
N ALA A 18 -22.61 -5.06 -4.31
CA ALA A 18 -23.96 -4.80 -3.80
C ALA A 18 -23.91 -3.64 -2.81
N LYS A 19 -24.25 -2.45 -3.31
CA LYS A 19 -24.61 -1.27 -2.50
C LYS A 19 -25.65 -1.66 -1.45
N ARG A 20 -25.39 -1.36 -0.19
CA ARG A 20 -26.43 -1.08 0.82
C ARG A 20 -26.07 0.25 1.47
N GLU A 21 -26.92 1.23 1.27
CA GLU A 21 -26.80 2.55 1.88
C GLU A 21 -27.01 2.44 3.39
N ASN A 22 -26.04 2.94 4.17
CA ASN A 22 -26.19 3.34 5.56
C ASN A 22 -25.52 4.72 5.70
N PRO A 23 -26.23 5.76 6.19
CA PRO A 23 -25.78 7.15 6.12
C PRO A 23 -24.95 7.52 7.36
N SER A 24 -23.63 7.59 7.19
CA SER A 24 -22.65 8.43 7.91
C SER A 24 -21.26 7.87 7.64
N MET A 25 -20.69 8.29 6.52
CA MET A 25 -19.32 7.96 6.14
C MET A 25 -18.49 9.22 6.33
N PRO A 26 -17.57 9.29 7.31
CA PRO A 26 -16.50 10.25 7.20
C PRO A 26 -15.25 9.55 6.67
N LYS A 27 -14.66 10.22 5.67
CA LYS A 27 -13.29 10.10 5.12
C LYS A 27 -12.90 8.77 4.51
N GLU A 28 -13.14 8.69 3.19
CA GLU A 28 -12.20 8.20 2.18
C GLU A 28 -11.07 7.35 2.77
N GLN A 29 -11.30 6.05 2.81
CA GLN A 29 -10.31 5.08 3.26
C GLN A 29 -9.16 5.10 2.25
N ALA A 30 -8.17 5.95 2.51
CA ALA A 30 -6.89 5.90 1.83
C ALA A 30 -6.36 4.49 2.02
N GLY A 31 -6.42 3.69 0.96
CA GLY A 31 -5.95 2.32 0.97
C GLY A 31 -4.49 2.24 1.41
N PRO A 32 -4.01 1.04 1.78
CA PRO A 32 -2.62 0.85 2.16
C PRO A 32 -1.68 1.37 1.07
N LEU A 33 -0.78 2.28 1.44
CA LEU A 33 0.24 2.84 0.56
C LEU A 33 1.36 1.82 0.41
N HIS A 34 1.46 1.25 -0.78
CA HIS A 34 2.50 0.29 -1.12
C HIS A 34 3.62 0.96 -1.89
N LEU A 35 4.85 0.82 -1.39
CA LEU A 35 6.05 1.36 -1.98
C LEU A 35 7.05 0.23 -2.25
N ARG A 36 7.68 0.26 -3.42
CA ARG A 36 8.70 -0.71 -3.83
C ARG A 36 9.97 -0.02 -4.26
N ARG A 37 11.11 -0.61 -3.93
CA ARG A 37 12.41 -0.22 -4.46
C ARG A 37 13.10 -1.44 -5.02
N VAL A 38 13.33 -1.41 -6.33
CA VAL A 38 14.04 -2.45 -7.08
C VAL A 38 15.22 -1.79 -7.78
N ASP A 39 16.42 -2.16 -7.35
CA ASP A 39 17.66 -1.77 -8.01
C ASP A 39 18.42 -3.06 -8.39
N PRO A 40 18.44 -3.42 -9.69
CA PRO A 40 19.10 -4.64 -10.15
C PRO A 40 20.62 -4.55 -10.04
N THR A 41 21.20 -3.34 -10.11
CA THR A 41 22.65 -3.13 -10.02
C THR A 41 23.21 -3.44 -8.64
N GLN A 42 22.37 -3.33 -7.61
CA GLN A 42 22.72 -3.57 -6.20
C GLN A 42 22.06 -4.84 -5.62
N ASN A 43 21.42 -5.69 -6.45
CA ASN A 43 20.61 -6.83 -6.01
C ASN A 43 19.63 -6.46 -4.87
N MET A 44 19.01 -5.29 -4.99
CA MET A 44 18.22 -4.69 -3.92
C MET A 44 16.75 -4.67 -4.30
N ARG A 45 15.98 -5.58 -3.69
CA ARG A 45 14.54 -5.71 -3.89
C ARG A 45 13.84 -5.59 -2.54
N ARG A 46 13.32 -4.40 -2.23
CA ARG A 46 12.68 -4.10 -0.95
C ARG A 46 11.27 -3.57 -1.15
N PHE A 47 10.39 -3.87 -0.21
CA PHE A 47 9.06 -3.30 -0.14
C PHE A 47 8.89 -2.51 1.16
N TYR A 48 7.94 -1.59 1.13
CA TYR A 48 7.50 -0.80 2.26
C TYR A 48 6.00 -0.57 2.12
N THR A 49 5.22 -0.90 3.13
CA THR A 49 3.77 -0.71 3.17
C THR A 49 3.43 0.17 4.37
N LEU A 50 2.56 1.15 4.14
CA LEU A 50 2.08 2.08 5.14
C LEU A 50 0.56 2.02 5.17
N THR A 51 -0.02 1.75 6.34
CA THR A 51 -1.47 1.66 6.51
C THR A 51 -1.88 2.42 7.76
N ILE A 52 -2.88 3.27 7.65
CA ILE A 52 -3.52 3.89 8.83
C ILE A 52 -4.74 3.06 9.19
N GLN A 53 -4.85 2.71 10.47
CA GLN A 53 -6.01 2.04 11.03
C GLN A 53 -6.60 2.89 12.15
N PRO A 54 -7.91 3.11 12.19
CA PRO A 54 -8.55 3.78 13.32
C PRO A 54 -8.45 2.90 14.57
N THR A 55 -8.25 3.51 15.74
CA THR A 55 -8.25 2.79 17.01
C THR A 55 -9.61 2.90 17.71
N LEU A 56 -9.88 1.98 18.65
CA LEU A 56 -11.12 1.99 19.44
C LEU A 56 -11.25 3.22 20.36
N PHE A 57 -10.16 3.95 20.57
CA PHE A 57 -10.10 5.10 21.48
C PHE A 57 -10.23 6.46 20.75
N GLY A 58 -10.63 6.45 19.48
CA GLY A 58 -10.77 7.69 18.69
C GLY A 58 -9.45 8.22 18.10
N GLY A 59 -8.34 7.51 18.33
CA GLY A 59 -7.05 7.79 17.72
C GLY A 59 -6.83 7.05 16.40
N SER A 60 -5.58 6.99 15.95
CA SER A 60 -5.20 6.30 14.73
C SER A 60 -3.83 5.64 14.88
N SER A 61 -3.71 4.40 14.41
CA SER A 61 -2.47 3.64 14.41
C SER A 61 -1.90 3.57 13.00
N LEU A 62 -0.66 4.01 12.84
CA LEU A 62 0.12 3.82 11.65
C LEU A 62 0.86 2.48 11.71
N ILE A 63 0.48 1.57 10.82
CA ILE A 63 1.16 0.30 10.62
C ILE A 63 2.15 0.44 9.47
N ARG A 64 3.40 0.09 9.76
CA ARG A 64 4.53 0.06 8.83
C ARG A 64 4.93 -1.40 8.64
N HIS A 65 5.02 -1.86 7.39
CA HIS A 65 5.54 -3.19 7.08
C HIS A 65 6.64 -3.06 6.04
N TRP A 66 7.80 -3.70 6.25
CA TRP A 66 8.94 -3.56 5.36
C TRP A 66 9.78 -4.84 5.30
N GLY A 67 10.47 -5.04 4.19
CA GLY A 67 11.28 -6.23 4.04
C GLY A 67 11.88 -6.36 2.65
N ARG A 68 12.51 -7.52 2.42
CA ARG A 68 12.89 -7.95 1.08
C ARG A 68 11.65 -8.53 0.39
N ILE A 69 11.51 -8.27 -0.91
CA ILE A 69 10.42 -8.86 -1.69
C ILE A 69 10.61 -10.38 -1.71
N GLY A 70 9.58 -11.13 -1.28
CA GLY A 70 9.61 -12.59 -1.15
C GLY A 70 9.92 -13.12 0.26
N THR A 71 10.03 -12.26 1.28
CA THR A 71 10.13 -12.68 2.69
C THR A 71 9.02 -12.07 3.54
N ASN A 72 8.81 -12.59 4.76
CA ASN A 72 7.79 -12.10 5.69
C ASN A 72 8.04 -10.65 6.18
N GLY A 73 9.28 -10.14 6.03
CA GLY A 73 9.63 -8.78 6.45
C GLY A 73 9.50 -8.55 7.96
N GLN A 74 9.30 -7.30 8.34
CA GLN A 74 9.09 -6.81 9.70
C GLN A 74 7.93 -5.82 9.70
N SER A 75 7.19 -5.77 10.79
CA SER A 75 6.11 -4.80 10.99
C SER A 75 6.32 -4.00 12.27
N MET A 76 5.92 -2.73 12.26
CA MET A 76 5.84 -1.88 13.44
C MET A 76 4.54 -1.09 13.39
N MET A 77 3.87 -1.06 14.53
CA MET A 77 2.68 -0.26 14.75
C MET A 77 3.07 0.93 15.62
N GLU A 78 2.63 2.12 15.24
CA GLU A 78 2.78 3.35 16.00
C GLU A 78 1.41 3.95 16.19
N THR A 79 1.00 4.13 17.45
CA THR A 79 -0.33 4.64 17.80
C THR A 79 -0.25 6.12 18.09
N PHE A 80 -1.23 6.86 17.57
CA PHE A 80 -1.41 8.29 17.76
C PHE A 80 -2.79 8.55 18.35
N ASP A 81 -2.87 9.55 19.22
CA ASP A 81 -4.11 9.98 19.83
C ASP A 81 -4.98 10.80 18.86
N ALA A 82 -4.37 11.50 17.90
CA ALA A 82 -5.04 12.25 16.85
C ALA A 82 -4.85 11.63 15.46
N SER A 83 -5.91 11.60 14.65
CA SER A 83 -5.80 11.10 13.26
C SER A 83 -4.89 11.96 12.39
N GLU A 84 -4.88 13.28 12.63
CA GLU A 84 -4.05 14.24 11.91
C GLU A 84 -2.54 13.98 12.10
N ASP A 85 -2.15 13.52 13.28
CA ASP A 85 -0.76 13.15 13.57
C ASP A 85 -0.35 11.88 12.81
N ALA A 86 -1.24 10.89 12.72
CA ALA A 86 -1.01 9.68 11.94
C ALA A 86 -0.89 9.99 10.44
N ASP A 87 -1.78 10.84 9.91
CA ASP A 87 -1.74 11.31 8.52
C ASP A 87 -0.45 12.09 8.22
N GLY A 88 -0.05 12.98 9.13
CA GLY A 88 1.20 13.73 9.04
C GLY A 88 2.42 12.82 9.07
N ALA A 89 2.43 11.80 9.93
CA ALA A 89 3.50 10.81 10.02
C ALA A 89 3.59 9.96 8.74
N LEU A 90 2.46 9.54 8.18
CA LEU A 90 2.41 8.81 6.90
C LEU A 90 2.98 9.65 5.77
N ALA A 91 2.52 10.90 5.60
CA ALA A 91 3.00 11.79 4.54
C ALA A 91 4.51 12.09 4.65
N ARG A 92 5.03 12.25 5.87
CA ARG A 92 6.47 12.44 6.13
C ARG A 92 7.28 11.20 5.75
N LEU A 93 6.79 10.00 6.08
CA LEU A 93 7.46 8.75 5.73
C LEU A 93 7.43 8.51 4.23
N GLU A 94 6.27 8.70 3.60
CA GLU A 94 6.11 8.59 2.16
C GLU A 94 7.15 9.45 1.43
N ARG A 95 7.18 10.76 1.70
CA ARG A 95 8.14 11.69 1.06
C ARG A 95 9.58 11.27 1.28
N THR A 96 9.91 10.82 2.50
CA THR A 96 11.25 10.34 2.84
C THR A 96 11.62 9.09 2.06
N LYS A 97 10.69 8.13 1.90
CA LYS A 97 10.93 6.90 1.14
C LYS A 97 10.97 7.17 -0.36
N ARG A 98 10.11 8.04 -0.89
CA ARG A 98 10.15 8.49 -2.29
C ARG A 98 11.50 9.10 -2.63
N ARG A 99 12.04 9.97 -1.77
CA ARG A 99 13.40 10.54 -1.93
C ARG A 99 14.51 9.47 -1.90
N LYS A 100 14.29 8.36 -1.19
CA LYS A 100 15.21 7.20 -1.16
C LYS A 100 15.05 6.27 -2.37
N GLY A 101 14.26 6.64 -3.38
CA GLY A 101 14.04 5.84 -4.59
C GLY A 101 13.00 4.73 -4.44
N TYR A 102 12.09 4.84 -3.47
CA TYR A 102 10.90 4.00 -3.43
C TYR A 102 9.84 4.59 -4.36
N LEU A 103 9.23 3.74 -5.18
CA LEU A 103 8.18 4.08 -6.12
C LEU A 103 6.86 3.49 -5.66
N ASP A 104 5.76 4.11 -6.09
CA ASP A 104 4.42 3.61 -5.84
C ASP A 104 4.25 2.24 -6.49
N ALA A 105 3.82 1.24 -5.71
CA ALA A 105 3.55 -0.08 -6.24
C ALA A 105 2.13 -0.16 -6.84
N GLY A 106 1.31 0.87 -6.66
CA GLY A 106 -0.09 0.95 -7.08
C GLY A 106 -0.31 1.56 -8.46
N CYS A 107 0.72 2.10 -9.15
CA CYS A 107 0.60 2.34 -10.57
C CYS A 107 0.84 1.04 -11.34
N ASN A 108 -0.24 0.27 -11.54
CA ASN A 108 -0.34 -0.50 -12.78
C ASN A 108 -0.19 0.52 -13.92
N GLY A 109 0.97 0.54 -14.57
CA GLY A 109 1.13 1.24 -15.83
C GLY A 109 0.14 0.64 -16.83
N ALA A 110 -0.98 1.33 -17.04
CA ALA A 110 -1.59 1.38 -18.35
C ALA A 110 -0.91 2.57 -19.05
N GLY A 111 -0.25 2.27 -20.16
CA GLY A 111 0.59 3.20 -20.92
C GLY A 111 -0.18 4.24 -21.72
#